data_AF-A0A094DB06-F1
#
_entry.id   AF-A0A094DB06-F1
#
_cell.length_a   1.000
_cell.length_b   1.000
_cell.length_c   1.000
_cell.angle_alpha   90.00
_cell.angle_beta   90.00
_cell.angle_gamma   90.00
#
_symmetry.space_group_name_H-M   'P 1'
#
loop_
_entity.id
_entity.type
_entity.pdbx_description
1 polymer ?
#
loop_
_entity_poly.entity_id
_entity_poly.type
_entity_poly.pdbx_seq_one_letter_code
_entity_poly.pdbx_strand_id
1 'polypeptide(L)'
;MPQPTQAQSSNQEDRLLLAIQALKEHQFNSVRAAALSYDVPQRTLSNRMNGMTSRRDSTPNLQKLTPYEESALVWYILDLDSRGFLPQPQAVQEMADLLLSEQDKGPVGIN
;
A
#
# COMPACT_ATOMS: atom_id res chain seq x y z
N MET A 1 26.73 15.74 20.08
CA MET A 1 26.08 14.43 19.88
C MET A 1 24.60 14.70 19.68
N PRO A 2 24.00 14.53 18.50
CA PRO A 2 22.56 14.60 18.39
C PRO A 2 22.00 13.33 19.04
N GLN A 3 21.15 13.51 20.04
CA GLN A 3 20.48 12.42 20.73
C GLN A 3 19.40 11.83 19.82
N PRO A 4 19.11 10.52 19.90
CA PRO A 4 17.92 9.96 19.27
C PRO A 4 16.70 10.53 20.02
N THR A 5 16.06 11.54 19.44
CA THR A 5 14.75 12.01 19.90
C THR A 5 13.86 10.79 19.98
N GLN A 6 13.46 10.47 21.20
CA GLN A 6 12.82 9.21 21.55
C GLN A 6 11.66 8.93 20.59
N ALA A 7 11.77 7.79 19.93
CA ALA A 7 10.70 7.21 19.13
C ALA A 7 9.51 6.88 20.04
N GLN A 8 8.63 7.86 20.22
CA GLN A 8 7.23 7.65 20.60
C GLN A 8 6.36 7.50 19.35
N SER A 9 6.94 7.18 18.19
CA SER A 9 6.15 6.73 17.05
C SER A 9 5.81 5.25 17.27
N SER A 10 4.56 4.96 17.63
CA SER A 10 4.02 3.61 17.71
C SER A 10 4.20 2.83 16.38
N ASN A 11 4.34 3.54 15.27
CA ASN A 11 4.57 2.98 13.95
C ASN A 11 6.05 2.64 13.71
N GLN A 12 6.28 1.40 13.28
CA GLN A 12 7.58 0.90 12.84
C GLN A 12 8.07 1.58 11.54
N GLU A 13 7.15 1.97 10.65
CA GLU A 13 7.48 2.68 9.40
C GLU A 13 8.09 4.06 9.65
N ASP A 14 7.59 4.82 10.62
CA ASP A 14 8.12 6.15 10.95
C ASP A 14 9.59 6.04 11.42
N ARG A 15 9.89 5.02 12.24
CA ARG A 15 11.27 4.72 12.67
C ARG A 15 12.18 4.33 11.51
N LEU A 16 11.67 3.55 10.55
CA LEU A 16 12.41 3.20 9.34
C LEU A 16 12.73 4.44 8.50
N LEU A 17 11.78 5.35 8.31
CA LEU A 17 12.00 6.59 7.57
C LEU A 17 13.03 7.49 8.25
N LEU A 18 12.96 7.65 9.57
CA LEU A 18 13.96 8.39 10.35
C LEU A 18 15.35 7.76 10.24
N ALA A 19 15.44 6.44 10.32
CA ALA A 19 16.72 5.73 10.21
C ALA A 19 17.34 5.88 8.81
N ILE A 20 16.52 5.87 7.76
CA ILE A 20 16.97 6.15 6.38
C ILE A 20 17.46 7.59 6.25
N GLN A 21 16.75 8.56 6.83
CA GLN A 21 17.17 9.96 6.81
C GLN A 21 18.51 10.14 7.53
N ALA A 22 18.68 9.55 8.72
CA ALA A 22 19.93 9.63 9.47
C ALA A 22 21.12 9.00 8.73
N LEU A 23 20.90 7.93 7.97
CA LEU A 23 21.92 7.35 7.08
C LEU A 23 22.28 8.28 5.92
N LYS A 24 21.29 8.95 5.31
CA LYS A 24 21.52 9.95 4.25
C LYS A 24 22.27 11.18 4.77
N GLU A 25 22.02 11.58 6.01
CA GLU A 25 22.73 12.66 6.71
C GLU A 25 24.10 12.22 7.25
N HIS A 26 24.58 11.01 6.90
CA HIS A 26 25.85 10.46 7.34
C HIS A 26 26.04 10.40 8.87
N GLN A 27 24.94 10.35 9.64
CA GLN A 27 25.00 10.20 11.09
C GLN A 27 25.46 8.80 11.53
N PHE A 28 25.28 7.81 10.65
CA PHE A 28 25.69 6.42 10.87
C PHE A 28 26.55 5.92 9.71
N ASN A 29 27.65 5.23 10.04
CA ASN A 29 28.56 4.63 9.05
C ASN A 29 28.07 3.27 8.52
N SER A 30 27.00 2.71 9.08
CA SER A 30 26.44 1.45 8.63
C SER A 30 24.94 1.35 8.85
N VAL A 31 24.28 0.65 7.94
CA VAL A 31 22.86 0.25 8.03
C VAL A 31 22.59 -0.47 9.35
N ARG A 32 23.52 -1.32 9.80
CA ARG A 32 23.39 -2.09 11.05
C ARG A 32 23.39 -1.18 12.28
N ALA A 33 24.24 -0.15 12.31
CA ALA A 33 24.29 0.80 13.42
C ALA A 33 23.01 1.65 13.50
N ALA A 34 22.49 2.10 12.35
CA ALA A 34 21.21 2.82 12.29
C ALA A 34 20.02 1.92 12.69
N ALA A 35 20.00 0.66 12.23
CA ALA A 35 18.95 -0.28 12.58
C ALA A 35 18.87 -0.53 14.11
N LEU A 36 20.03 -0.66 14.76
CA LEU A 36 20.15 -0.80 16.20
C LEU A 36 19.73 0.47 16.97
N SER A 37 20.11 1.66 16.49
CA SER A 37 19.78 2.92 17.18
C SER A 37 18.30 3.28 17.11
N TYR A 38 17.63 2.93 16.00
CA TYR A 38 16.19 3.20 15.79
C TYR A 38 15.28 2.01 16.15
N ASP A 39 15.83 0.90 16.67
CA ASP A 39 15.08 -0.31 17.03
C ASP A 39 14.22 -0.84 15.86
N VAL A 40 14.85 -1.04 14.70
CA VAL A 40 14.21 -1.58 13.49
C VAL A 40 15.00 -2.77 12.93
N PRO A 41 14.34 -3.77 12.32
CA PRO A 41 15.07 -4.88 11.70
C PRO A 41 15.94 -4.39 10.54
N GLN A 42 17.23 -4.76 10.57
CA GLN A 42 18.20 -4.38 9.54
C GLN A 42 17.72 -4.74 8.12
N ARG A 43 17.16 -5.95 7.94
CA ARG A 43 16.68 -6.41 6.63
C ARG A 43 15.57 -5.51 6.08
N THR A 44 14.64 -5.09 6.94
CA THR A 44 13.55 -4.19 6.57
C THR A 44 14.09 -2.82 6.19
N LEU A 45 15.06 -2.30 6.93
CA LEU A 45 15.72 -1.03 6.61
C LEU A 45 16.45 -1.09 5.25
N SER A 46 17.21 -2.15 4.99
CA SER A 46 17.86 -2.35 3.69
C SER A 46 16.86 -2.44 2.54
N ASN A 47 15.77 -3.19 2.71
CA ASN A 47 14.72 -3.31 1.69
C ASN A 47 14.08 -1.95 1.38
N ARG A 48 13.81 -1.15 2.42
CA ARG A 48 13.22 0.18 2.29
C ARG A 48 14.17 1.14 1.57
N MET A 49 15.47 1.08 1.85
CA MET A 49 16.50 1.83 1.11
C MET A 49 16.59 1.43 -0.36
N ASN A 50 16.36 0.15 -0.66
CA ASN A 50 16.34 -0.37 -2.03
C ASN A 50 15.01 -0.09 -2.78
N GLY A 51 14.13 0.75 -2.22
CA GLY A 51 12.89 1.19 -2.87
C GLY A 51 11.69 0.26 -2.65
N MET A 52 11.79 -0.75 -1.78
CA MET A 52 10.63 -1.59 -1.45
C MET A 52 9.63 -0.75 -0.65
N THR A 53 8.37 -0.71 -1.10
CA THR A 53 7.31 0.01 -0.40
C THR A 53 6.80 -0.77 0.82
N SER A 54 6.20 -0.07 1.80
CA SER A 54 5.53 -0.75 2.90
C SER A 54 4.37 -1.55 2.35
N ARG A 55 4.04 -2.69 2.98
CA ARG A 55 2.88 -3.47 2.57
C ARG A 55 1.57 -2.68 2.62
N ARG A 56 1.48 -1.66 3.49
CA ARG A 56 0.33 -0.74 3.56
C ARG A 56 0.20 0.14 2.32
N ASP A 57 1.32 0.49 1.70
CA ASP A 57 1.39 1.39 0.55
C ASP A 57 1.48 0.63 -0.78
N SER A 58 1.81 -0.67 -0.73
CA SER A 58 1.89 -1.52 -1.93
C SER A 58 0.50 -1.95 -2.41
N THR A 59 0.31 -1.97 -3.73
CA THR A 59 -0.86 -2.60 -4.33
C THR A 59 -0.88 -4.11 -4.02
N PRO A 60 -2.02 -4.68 -3.61
CA PRO A 60 -2.14 -6.13 -3.43
C PRO A 60 -1.92 -6.87 -4.75
N ASN A 61 -1.16 -7.96 -4.73
CA ASN A 61 -0.80 -8.74 -5.93
C ASN A 61 -1.99 -9.29 -6.73
N LEU A 62 -3.19 -9.34 -6.14
CA LEU A 62 -4.42 -9.85 -6.75
C LEU A 62 -5.43 -8.75 -7.09
N GLN A 63 -5.08 -7.49 -6.90
CA GLN A 63 -5.94 -6.37 -7.26
C GLN A 63 -5.89 -6.18 -8.79
N LYS A 64 -6.98 -6.56 -9.47
CA LYS A 64 -7.11 -6.41 -10.94
C LYS A 64 -7.59 -5.02 -11.33
N LEU A 65 -8.47 -4.45 -10.53
CA LEU A 65 -9.05 -3.13 -10.73
C LEU A 65 -8.11 -2.04 -10.20
N THR A 66 -8.09 -0.90 -10.86
CA THR A 66 -7.40 0.28 -10.34
C THR A 66 -8.21 0.91 -9.20
N PRO A 67 -7.58 1.70 -8.29
CA PRO A 67 -8.31 2.43 -7.26
C PRO A 67 -9.43 3.32 -7.80
N TYR A 68 -9.26 3.81 -9.05
CA TYR A 68 -10.29 4.58 -9.75
C TYR A 68 -11.49 3.72 -10.15
N GLU A 69 -11.25 2.53 -10.70
CA GLU A 69 -12.30 1.58 -11.06
C GLU A 69 -13.03 1.04 -9.83
N GLU A 70 -12.31 0.76 -8.73
CA GLU A 70 -12.95 0.40 -7.46
C GLU A 70 -13.84 1.53 -6.94
N SER A 71 -13.41 2.79 -7.08
CA SER A 71 -14.23 3.94 -6.72
C SER A 71 -15.49 4.01 -7.60
N ALA A 72 -15.37 3.77 -8.91
CA ALA A 72 -16.51 3.72 -9.82
C ALA A 72 -17.51 2.61 -9.45
N LEU A 73 -17.03 1.44 -9.03
CA LEU A 73 -17.89 0.36 -8.52
C LEU A 73 -18.62 0.75 -7.24
N VAL A 74 -17.94 1.41 -6.30
CA VAL A 74 -18.58 1.92 -5.09
C VAL A 74 -19.70 2.90 -5.43
N TRP A 75 -19.44 3.85 -6.34
CA TRP A 75 -20.46 4.79 -6.82
C TRP A 75 -21.64 4.06 -7.46
N TYR A 76 -21.39 3.05 -8.29
CA TYR A 76 -22.43 2.24 -8.90
C TYR A 76 -23.31 1.52 -7.86
N ILE A 77 -22.70 0.91 -6.84
CA ILE A 77 -23.44 0.25 -5.75
C ILE A 77 -24.31 1.25 -4.98
N LEU A 78 -23.76 2.42 -4.66
CA LEU A 78 -24.49 3.48 -3.97
C LEU A 78 -25.65 4.04 -4.81
N ASP A 79 -25.46 4.17 -6.12
CA ASP A 79 -26.53 4.59 -7.04
C ASP A 79 -27.66 3.54 -7.12
N LEU A 80 -27.32 2.24 -7.17
CA LEU A 80 -28.31 1.16 -7.12
C LEU A 80 -29.13 1.20 -5.82
N ASP A 81 -28.47 1.33 -4.67
CA ASP A 81 -29.13 1.40 -3.36
C ASP A 81 -30.03 2.63 -3.27
N SER A 82 -29.57 3.79 -3.75
CA SER A 82 -30.35 5.03 -3.76
C SER A 82 -31.65 4.94 -4.58
N ARG A 83 -31.66 4.08 -5.60
CA ARG A 83 -32.83 3.81 -6.46
C ARG A 83 -33.75 2.73 -5.89
N GLY A 84 -33.44 2.20 -4.70
CA GLY A 84 -34.19 1.15 -4.03
C GLY A 84 -33.91 -0.25 -4.59
N PHE A 85 -32.84 -0.42 -5.38
CA PHE A 85 -32.41 -1.74 -5.84
C PHE A 85 -31.38 -2.31 -4.87
N LEU A 86 -31.62 -3.55 -4.42
CA LEU A 86 -30.61 -4.29 -3.67
C LEU A 86 -29.44 -4.60 -4.62
N PRO A 87 -28.21 -4.15 -4.32
CA PRO A 87 -27.05 -4.46 -5.15
C PRO A 87 -26.82 -5.97 -5.15
N GLN A 88 -27.14 -6.63 -6.26
CA GLN A 88 -26.88 -8.06 -6.42
C GLN A 88 -25.41 -8.28 -6.77
N PRO A 89 -24.76 -9.31 -6.18
CA PRO A 89 -23.35 -9.62 -6.49
C PRO A 89 -23.10 -9.78 -8.00
N GLN A 90 -24.07 -10.33 -8.74
CA GLN A 90 -23.98 -10.48 -10.19
C GLN A 90 -23.92 -9.13 -10.92
N ALA A 91 -24.75 -8.16 -10.56
CA ALA A 91 -24.74 -6.83 -11.19
C ALA A 91 -23.42 -6.08 -10.92
N VAL A 92 -22.87 -6.24 -9.71
CA VAL A 92 -21.56 -5.68 -9.35
C VAL A 92 -20.45 -6.35 -10.15
N GLN A 93 -20.51 -7.67 -10.32
CA GLN A 93 -19.54 -8.42 -11.12
C GLN A 93 -19.61 -8.01 -12.61
N GLU A 94 -20.80 -7.88 -13.18
CA GLU A 94 -20.99 -7.44 -14.57
C GLU A 94 -20.41 -6.03 -14.79
N MET A 95 -20.63 -5.12 -13.84
CA MET A 95 -20.02 -3.78 -13.90
C MET A 95 -18.49 -3.82 -13.76
N ALA A 96 -17.95 -4.71 -12.91
CA ALA A 96 -16.51 -4.87 -12.74
C ALA A 96 -15.85 -5.46 -14.00
N ASP A 97 -16.50 -6.46 -14.61
CA ASP A 97 -16.07 -7.07 -15.87
C ASP A 97 -16.15 -6.06 -17.02
N LEU A 98 -17.16 -5.20 -17.05
CA LEU A 98 -17.25 -4.08 -17.99
C LEU A 98 -16.07 -3.13 -17.84
N LEU A 99 -15.76 -2.68 -16.62
CA LEU A 99 -14.63 -1.80 -16.34
C LEU A 99 -13.29 -2.43 -16.73
N LEU A 100 -13.11 -3.74 -16.51
CA LEU A 100 -11.92 -4.48 -16.96
C LEU A 100 -11.85 -4.61 -18.48
N SER A 101 -12.98 -4.81 -19.15
CA SER A 101 -13.04 -4.95 -20.61
C SER A 101 -12.68 -3.65 -21.32
N GLU A 102 -13.09 -2.51 -20.78
CA GLU A 102 -12.70 -1.17 -21.26
C GLU A 102 -11.20 -0.88 -21.04
N GLN A 103 -10.56 -1.59 -20.11
CA GLN A 103 -9.14 -1.44 -19.78
C GLN A 103 -8.20 -2.27 -20.69
N ASP A 104 -8.75 -3.17 -21.51
CA ASP A 104 -8.03 -4.08 -22.42
C ASP A 104 -6.96 -4.94 -21.72
N LYS A 105 -7.35 -5.58 -20.61
CA LYS A 105 -6.70 -6.77 -20.05
C LYS A 105 -7.69 -7.94 -20.14
N GLY A 106 -7.37 -8.94 -20.96
CA GLY A 106 -8.26 -10.01 -21.39
C GLY A 106 -9.02 -10.81 -20.31
N PRO A 107 -9.98 -11.64 -20.73
CA PRO A 107 -11.03 -12.18 -19.87
C PRO A 107 -10.50 -13.11 -18.76
N VAL A 108 -11.19 -13.06 -17.61
CA VAL A 108 -10.87 -13.85 -16.42
C VAL A 108 -11.07 -15.34 -16.68
N GLY A 109 -10.07 -16.14 -16.30
CA GLY A 109 -10.14 -17.61 -16.30
C GLY A 109 -11.38 -18.10 -15.57
N ILE A 110 -12.15 -18.93 -16.27
CA ILE A 110 -13.40 -19.55 -15.83
C ILE A 110 -13.03 -20.63 -14.80
N ASN A 111 -13.66 -20.59 -13.62
CA ASN A 111 -13.63 -21.70 -12.64
C ASN A 111 -14.72 -22.72 -12.97
#